data_AF-A0A355BKC3-F1
#
_entry.id   AF-A0A355BKC3-F1
#
_cell.length_a   1.000
_cell.length_b   1.000
_cell.length_c   1.000
_cell.angle_alpha   90.00
_cell.angle_beta   90.00
_cell.angle_gamma   90.00
#
_symmetry.space_group_name_H-M   'P 1'
#
loop_
_entity.id
_entity.type
_entity.pdbx_description
1 polymer ?
#
loop_
_entity_poly.entity_id
_entity_poly.type
_entity_poly.pdbx_seq_one_letter_code
_entity_poly.pdbx_strand_id
1 'polypeptide(L)'
;VEQSPVANAQVVPGQTVDIRFGPREVTQIVSYTVPQDSEVNNHQIEILREDVDGLVLEFSLRAKRGETIQRPLTGVGFLRVIIKDEGQVVKEEVYP
;
A
#
# COMPACT_ATOMS: atom_id res chain seq x y z
N VAL A 1 -14.20 11.05 7.92
CA VAL A 1 -15.46 10.40 8.31
C VAL A 1 -16.57 11.17 7.64
N GLU A 2 -17.35 10.51 6.81
CA GLU A 2 -18.54 11.07 6.17
C GLU A 2 -19.78 10.53 6.85
N GLN A 3 -20.80 11.36 7.03
CA GLN A 3 -22.06 10.97 7.66
C GLN A 3 -23.23 11.43 6.78
N SER A 4 -24.20 10.55 6.56
CA SER A 4 -25.46 10.87 5.90
C SER A 4 -26.65 10.44 6.77
N PRO A 5 -27.56 11.36 7.16
CA PRO A 5 -27.50 12.80 6.91
C PRO A 5 -26.37 13.48 7.71
N VAL A 6 -25.89 14.62 7.20
CA VAL A 6 -24.76 15.35 7.77
C VAL A 6 -25.00 15.73 9.23
N ALA A 7 -23.92 15.86 10.00
CA ALA A 7 -24.02 16.28 11.40
C ALA A 7 -24.84 17.58 11.53
N ASN A 8 -25.70 17.64 12.54
CA ASN A 8 -26.67 18.72 12.79
C ASN A 8 -27.85 18.82 11.81
N ALA A 9 -28.00 17.88 10.87
CA ALA A 9 -29.25 17.75 10.12
C ALA A 9 -30.39 17.28 11.03
N GLN A 10 -31.59 17.77 10.76
CA GLN A 10 -32.80 17.32 11.46
C GLN A 10 -33.14 15.89 11.02
N VAL A 11 -33.11 14.95 11.97
CA VAL A 11 -33.41 13.52 11.74
C VAL A 11 -34.76 13.14 12.35
N VAL A 12 -35.48 12.24 11.68
CA VAL A 12 -36.77 11.73 12.15
C VAL A 12 -36.53 10.54 13.09
N PRO A 13 -37.30 10.35 14.17
CA PRO A 13 -37.19 9.16 15.01
C PRO A 13 -37.31 7.87 14.18
N GLY A 14 -36.31 6.99 14.27
CA GLY A 14 -36.23 5.74 13.49
C GLY A 14 -35.47 5.84 12.16
N GLN A 15 -34.94 7.02 11.81
CA GLN A 15 -34.11 7.19 10.62
C GLN A 15 -32.71 6.58 10.83
N THR A 16 -32.25 5.77 9.89
CA THR A 16 -30.87 5.25 9.86
C THR A 16 -29.88 6.36 9.51
N VAL A 17 -28.77 6.43 10.24
CA VAL A 17 -27.64 7.31 9.95
C VAL A 17 -26.49 6.46 9.42
N ASP A 18 -26.09 6.71 8.18
CA ASP A 18 -24.94 6.07 7.57
C ASP A 18 -23.66 6.81 7.97
N ILE A 19 -22.72 6.13 8.62
CA ILE A 19 -21.39 6.64 8.94
C ILE A 19 -20.38 5.88 8.08
N ARG A 20 -19.66 6.60 7.22
CA ARG A 20 -18.56 6.08 6.41
C ARG A 20 -17.24 6.57 6.98
N PHE A 21 -16.42 5.64 7.46
CA PHE A 21 -15.04 5.95 7.76
C PHE A 21 -14.27 5.97 6.44
N GLY A 22 -13.55 7.06 6.16
CA GLY A 22 -12.57 7.07 5.08
C GLY A 22 -11.48 6.06 5.40
N PRO A 23 -10.74 5.55 4.40
CA PRO A 23 -9.80 4.49 4.67
C PRO A 23 -8.64 5.05 5.50
N ARG A 24 -8.08 4.21 6.38
CA ARG A 24 -7.02 4.64 7.31
C ARG A 24 -5.78 5.00 6.50
N GLU A 25 -5.21 6.17 6.78
CA GLU A 25 -3.92 6.56 6.22
C GLU A 25 -2.80 5.78 6.94
N VAL A 26 -2.01 5.07 6.16
CA VAL A 26 -0.86 4.27 6.58
C VAL A 26 0.39 4.95 6.06
N THR A 27 1.30 5.29 6.98
CA THR A 27 2.63 5.79 6.64
C THR A 27 3.67 4.77 7.08
N GLN A 28 4.45 4.24 6.13
CA GLN A 28 5.47 3.23 6.38
C GLN A 28 6.73 3.52 5.56
N ILE A 29 7.90 3.22 6.12
CA ILE A 29 9.15 3.21 5.34
C ILE A 29 9.42 1.77 4.92
N VAL A 30 9.38 1.54 3.61
CA VAL A 30 9.77 0.26 3.02
C VAL A 30 11.26 0.31 2.75
N SER A 31 12.00 -0.64 3.32
CA SER A 31 13.43 -0.80 3.12
C SER A 31 13.71 -2.20 2.62
N TYR A 32 14.36 -2.32 1.47
CA TYR A 32 14.83 -3.60 0.96
C TYR A 32 16.24 -3.51 0.40
N THR A 33 17.08 -4.46 0.79
CA THR A 33 18.43 -4.61 0.25
C THR A 33 18.44 -5.84 -0.66
N VAL A 34 18.83 -5.64 -1.92
CA VAL A 34 19.01 -6.75 -2.86
C VAL A 34 20.17 -7.63 -2.36
N PRO A 35 19.99 -8.94 -2.17
CA PRO A 35 21.06 -9.84 -1.73
C PRO A 35 22.30 -9.76 -2.63
N GLN A 36 23.49 -9.91 -2.05
CA GLN A 36 24.74 -9.84 -2.83
C GLN A 36 24.99 -11.08 -3.70
N ASP A 37 24.41 -12.21 -3.30
CA ASP A 37 24.45 -13.51 -3.95
C ASP A 37 23.35 -13.71 -4.99
N SER A 38 22.51 -12.69 -5.25
CA SER A 38 21.56 -12.70 -6.36
C SER A 38 22.30 -12.98 -7.67
N GLU A 39 21.96 -14.10 -8.30
CA GLU A 39 22.65 -14.60 -9.51
C GLU A 39 22.48 -13.63 -10.68
N VAL A 40 21.39 -12.86 -10.70
CA VAL A 40 21.04 -11.95 -11.79
C VAL A 40 20.67 -10.58 -11.24
N ASN A 41 21.37 -9.55 -11.69
CA ASN A 41 21.23 -8.14 -11.28
C ASN A 41 19.89 -7.51 -11.72
N ASN A 42 18.75 -8.09 -11.36
CA ASN A 42 17.46 -7.72 -11.94
C ASN A 42 16.28 -7.83 -10.98
N HIS A 43 16.51 -7.58 -9.69
CA HIS A 43 15.42 -7.52 -8.73
C HIS A 43 14.50 -6.35 -9.05
N GLN A 44 13.23 -6.65 -9.30
CA GLN A 44 12.19 -5.66 -9.49
C GLN A 44 11.38 -5.54 -8.21
N ILE A 45 11.30 -4.33 -7.67
CA ILE A 45 10.50 -4.00 -6.51
C ILE A 45 9.26 -3.27 -7.01
N GLU A 46 8.10 -3.80 -6.67
CA GLU A 46 6.79 -3.22 -6.92
C GLU A 46 6.13 -2.89 -5.59
N ILE A 47 5.58 -1.68 -5.48
CA ILE A 47 4.82 -1.24 -4.32
C ILE A 47 3.43 -0.92 -4.82
N LEU A 48 2.46 -1.65 -4.29
CA LEU A 48 1.06 -1.53 -4.64
C LEU A 48 0.29 -1.01 -3.43
N ARG A 49 -0.64 -0.09 -3.66
CA ARG A 49 -1.63 0.33 -2.69
C ARG A 49 -2.93 -0.41 -2.98
N GLU A 50 -3.52 -1.01 -1.97
CA GLU A 50 -4.83 -1.66 -2.03
C GLU A 50 -5.82 -0.87 -1.17
N ASP A 51 -6.81 -0.25 -1.81
CA ASP A 51 -7.88 0.49 -1.13
C ASP A 51 -9.27 -0.06 -1.54
N VAL A 52 -10.33 0.66 -1.17
CA VAL A 52 -11.72 0.26 -1.47
C VAL A 52 -12.03 0.25 -2.97
N ASP A 53 -11.26 0.99 -3.77
CA ASP A 53 -11.42 1.08 -5.22
C ASP A 53 -10.56 0.05 -5.97
N GLY A 54 -9.60 -0.59 -5.27
CA GLY A 54 -8.85 -1.74 -5.76
C GLY A 54 -7.34 -1.61 -5.55
N LEU A 55 -6.57 -2.31 -6.38
CA LEU A 55 -5.11 -2.36 -6.32
C LEU A 55 -4.48 -1.41 -7.34
N VAL A 56 -3.62 -0.50 -6.89
CA VAL A 56 -2.90 0.50 -7.70
C VAL A 56 -1.40 0.31 -7.54
N LEU A 57 -0.65 0.24 -8.65
CA LEU A 57 0.81 0.25 -8.62
C LEU A 57 1.31 1.69 -8.40
N GLU A 58 1.89 1.95 -7.23
CA GLU A 58 2.40 3.27 -6.84
C GLU A 58 3.87 3.45 -7.25
N PHE A 59 4.66 2.38 -7.18
CA PHE A 59 6.08 2.45 -7.49
C PHE A 59 6.59 1.13 -8.07
N SER A 60 7.47 1.23 -9.07
CA SER A 60 8.20 0.09 -9.62
C SER A 60 9.62 0.51 -9.96
N LEU A 61 10.60 -0.21 -9.43
CA LEU A 61 12.03 0.03 -9.69
C LEU A 61 12.79 -1.28 -9.82
N ARG A 62 13.78 -1.29 -10.71
CA ARG A 62 14.77 -2.37 -10.78
C ARG A 62 16.04 -1.94 -10.04
N ALA A 63 16.49 -2.76 -9.10
CA ALA A 63 17.71 -2.53 -8.33
C ALA A 63 18.78 -3.57 -8.62
N LYS A 64 20.03 -3.15 -8.43
CA LYS A 64 21.21 -4.00 -8.58
C LYS A 64 21.54 -4.70 -7.25
N ARG A 65 22.35 -5.75 -7.30
CA ARG A 65 22.82 -6.46 -6.10
C ARG A 65 23.49 -5.52 -5.09
N GLY A 66 23.21 -5.74 -3.81
CA GLY A 66 23.71 -4.93 -2.71
C GLY A 66 23.11 -3.53 -2.61
N GLU A 67 22.26 -3.12 -3.56
CA GLU A 67 21.56 -1.84 -3.49
C GLU A 67 20.46 -1.91 -2.42
N THR A 68 20.37 -0.85 -1.62
CA THR A 68 19.32 -0.69 -0.63
C THR A 68 18.34 0.37 -1.11
N ILE A 69 17.10 -0.03 -1.30
CA ILE A 69 15.99 0.87 -1.63
C ILE A 69 15.27 1.20 -0.32
N GLN A 70 15.16 2.49 -0.02
CA GLN A 70 14.34 3.01 1.06
C GLN A 70 13.35 4.02 0.52
N ARG A 71 12.06 3.78 0.77
CA ARG A 71 10.99 4.67 0.33
C ARG A 71 9.98 4.89 1.44
N PRO A 72 9.73 6.16 1.84
CA PRO A 72 8.55 6.48 2.61
C PRO A 72 7.33 6.33 1.69
N LEU A 73 6.33 5.62 2.18
CA LEU A 73 5.05 5.45 1.54
C LEU A 73 3.99 6.01 2.46
N THR A 74 3.10 6.80 1.88
CA THR A 74 1.88 7.25 2.54
C THR A 74 0.74 6.86 1.62
N GLY A 75 -0.13 5.99 2.11
CA GLY A 75 -1.22 5.44 1.34
C GLY A 75 -2.42 5.18 2.22
N VAL A 76 -3.59 5.27 1.64
CA VAL A 76 -4.87 5.00 2.29
C VAL A 76 -5.21 3.52 2.00
N GLY A 77 -5.46 2.70 3.02
CA GLY A 77 -5.69 1.24 2.86
C GLY A 77 -4.46 0.39 3.21
N PHE A 78 -4.20 -0.68 2.44
CA PHE A 78 -3.06 -1.57 2.65
C PHE A 78 -1.92 -1.25 1.67
N LEU A 79 -0.67 -1.35 2.14
CA LEU A 79 0.50 -1.29 1.27
C LEU A 79 1.06 -2.69 1.07
N ARG A 80 1.14 -3.14 -0.18
CA ARG A 80 1.74 -4.42 -0.58
C ARG A 80 3.05 -4.17 -1.28
N VAL A 81 4.13 -4.75 -0.76
CA VAL A 81 5.46 -4.70 -1.36
C VAL A 81 5.77 -6.07 -1.94
N ILE A 82 5.99 -6.13 -3.24
CA ILE A 82 6.34 -7.34 -3.97
C ILE A 82 7.75 -7.18 -4.52
N ILE A 83 8.59 -8.18 -4.28
CA ILE A 83 9.94 -8.22 -4.79
C ILE A 83 10.03 -9.42 -5.71
N LYS A 84 10.43 -9.17 -6.94
CA LYS A 84 10.58 -10.17 -7.98
C LYS A 84 12.05 -10.32 -8.34
N ASP A 85 12.51 -11.55 -8.49
CA ASP A 85 13.76 -11.89 -9.16
C ASP A 85 13.44 -12.60 -10.46
N GLU A 86 13.95 -12.09 -11.58
CA GLU A 86 13.61 -12.54 -12.94
C GLU A 86 12.09 -12.69 -13.22
N GLY A 87 11.28 -11.87 -12.56
CA GLY A 87 9.81 -11.92 -12.68
C GLY A 87 9.11 -12.90 -11.73
N GLN A 88 9.85 -13.72 -10.98
CA GLN A 88 9.31 -14.57 -9.92
C GLN A 88 9.27 -13.84 -8.59
N VAL A 89 8.15 -13.92 -7.86
CA VAL A 89 8.04 -13.30 -6.53
C VAL A 89 8.92 -14.04 -5.53
N VAL A 90 9.93 -13.34 -4.99
CA VAL A 90 10.85 -13.87 -3.97
C VAL A 90 10.53 -13.35 -2.56
N LYS A 91 9.81 -12.22 -2.47
CA LYS A 91 9.34 -11.67 -1.20
C LYS A 91 8.04 -10.90 -1.40
N GLU A 92 7.13 -11.03 -0.45
CA GLU A 92 5.91 -10.26 -0.38
C GLU A 92 5.63 -9.84 1.07
N GLU A 93 5.34 -8.55 1.27
CA GLU A 93 5.01 -7.97 2.57
C GLU A 93 3.75 -7.11 2.44
N VAL A 94 2.85 -7.19 3.43
CA VAL A 94 1.62 -6.40 3.49
C VAL A 94 1.60 -5.60 4.78
N TYR A 95 1.38 -4.30 4.66
CA TYR A 95 1.29 -3.36 5.78
C TYR A 95 -0.15 -2.81 5.87
N PRO A 96 -0.84 -3.04 7.00
CA PRO A 96 -2.21 -2.56 7.23
C PRO A 96 -2.28 -1.14 7.79
#